data_AF-A0A1I0EH35-F1
#
_entry.id   AF-A0A1I0EH35-F1
#
_cell.length_a   1.000
_cell.length_b   1.000
_cell.length_c   1.000
_cell.angle_alpha   90.00
_cell.angle_beta   90.00
_cell.angle_gamma   90.00
#
_symmetry.space_group_name_H-M   'P 1'
#
loop_
_entity.id
_entity.type
_entity.pdbx_description
1 polymer ?
#
loop_
_entity_poly.entity_id
_entity_poly.type
_entity_poly.pdbx_seq_one_letter_code
_entity_poly.pdbx_strand_id
1 'polypeptide(L)'
;MTRKRNRFDDSYKLEVVKMVRDQGLTVPQVCQDQNLGETAVRRWIRQYDAEQLGQAGIGNPLTAEQQRIRQLEQENRQLKT
;
A
#
# COMPACT_ATOMS: atom_id res chain seq x y z
N MET A 1 -10.72 19.89 15.67
CA MET A 1 -9.98 20.26 14.44
C MET A 1 -9.86 19.02 13.55
N THR A 2 -10.46 19.04 12.36
CA THR A 2 -10.40 17.91 11.41
C THR A 2 -9.02 17.90 10.77
N ARG A 3 -8.16 16.96 11.15
CA ARG A 3 -6.81 16.83 10.57
C ARG A 3 -6.95 16.60 9.06
N LYS A 4 -6.38 17.49 8.24
CA LYS A 4 -6.43 17.39 6.78
C LYS A 4 -5.91 16.02 6.35
N ARG A 5 -6.69 15.28 5.56
CA ARG A 5 -6.31 13.95 5.09
C ARG A 5 -5.19 14.10 4.07
N ASN A 6 -3.98 13.71 4.45
CA ASN A 6 -2.86 13.64 3.52
C ASN A 6 -3.14 12.53 2.51
N ARG A 7 -3.09 12.87 1.21
CA ARG A 7 -3.09 11.89 0.13
C ARG A 7 -1.64 11.58 -0.19
N PHE A 8 -1.31 10.29 -0.15
CA PHE A 8 -0.01 9.78 -0.52
C PHE A 8 -0.17 8.93 -1.78
N ASP A 9 0.81 9.01 -2.66
CA ASP A 9 0.90 8.23 -3.89
C ASP A 9 1.22 6.77 -3.55
N ASP A 10 0.81 5.83 -4.41
CA ASP A 10 1.00 4.41 -4.14
C ASP A 10 2.49 4.01 -4.15
N SER A 11 3.32 4.69 -4.98
CA SER A 11 4.78 4.53 -4.98
C SER A 11 5.42 4.92 -3.64
N TYR A 12 4.98 6.04 -3.05
CA TYR A 12 5.50 6.50 -1.76
C TYR A 12 5.11 5.55 -0.63
N LYS A 13 3.85 5.07 -0.62
CA LYS A 13 3.41 4.06 0.35
C LYS A 13 4.23 2.78 0.24
N LEU A 14 4.54 2.33 -0.98
CA LEU A 14 5.35 1.15 -1.21
C LEU A 14 6.77 1.32 -0.66
N GLU A 15 7.41 2.47 -0.90
CA GLU A 15 8.73 2.79 -0.36
C GLU A 15 8.76 2.71 1.17
N VAL A 16 7.79 3.33 1.83
CA VAL A 16 7.64 3.30 3.30
C VAL A 16 7.48 1.86 3.82
N VAL A 17 6.72 1.02 3.12
CA VAL A 17 6.56 -0.38 3.54
C VAL A 17 7.86 -1.17 3.34
N LYS A 18 8.58 -0.95 2.24
CA LYS A 18 9.89 -1.59 1.98
C LYS A 18 10.95 -1.18 3.01
N MET A 19 10.92 0.05 3.50
CA MET A 19 11.77 0.46 4.63
C MET A 19 11.55 -0.43 5.87
N VAL A 20 10.30 -0.78 6.17
CA VAL A 20 9.98 -1.63 7.32
C VAL A 20 10.27 -3.11 7.04
N ARG A 21 9.89 -3.60 5.87
CA ARG A 21 9.96 -5.03 5.53
C ARG A 21 11.33 -5.47 5.05
N ASP A 22 11.96 -4.70 4.18
CA ASP A 22 13.20 -5.06 3.50
C ASP A 22 14.43 -4.54 4.26
N GLN A 23 14.33 -3.32 4.81
CA GLN A 23 15.44 -2.69 5.55
C GLN A 23 15.37 -2.95 7.07
N GLY A 24 14.29 -3.58 7.55
CA GLY A 24 14.13 -3.94 8.97
C GLY A 24 13.89 -2.75 9.91
N LEU A 25 13.54 -1.58 9.39
CA LEU A 25 13.26 -0.41 10.22
C LEU A 25 11.96 -0.61 11.01
N THR A 26 11.92 -0.07 12.23
CA THR A 26 10.73 -0.18 13.06
C THR A 26 9.66 0.82 12.61
N VAL A 27 8.38 0.46 12.75
CA VAL A 27 7.26 1.36 12.42
C VAL A 27 7.38 2.71 13.15
N PRO A 28 7.68 2.79 14.46
CA PRO A 28 7.85 4.07 15.14
C PRO A 28 8.96 4.93 14.55
N GLN A 29 10.10 4.33 14.19
CA GLN A 29 11.23 5.03 13.57
C GLN A 29 10.83 5.64 12.22
N VAL A 30 10.25 4.83 11.32
CA VAL A 30 9.80 5.31 10.01
C VAL A 30 8.72 6.39 10.16
N CYS A 31 7.83 6.28 11.16
CA CYS A 31 6.83 7.31 11.42
C CYS A 31 7.45 8.64 11.87
N GLN A 32 8.51 8.61 12.68
CA GLN A 32 9.22 9.83 13.10
C GLN A 32 9.99 10.45 11.93
N ASP A 33 10.76 9.66 11.20
CA ASP A 33 11.63 10.14 10.11
C ASP A 33 10.81 10.72 8.94
N GLN A 34 9.68 10.10 8.63
CA GLN A 34 8.81 10.49 7.50
C GLN A 34 7.62 11.36 7.92
N ASN A 35 7.51 11.71 9.21
CA ASN A 35 6.37 12.44 9.78
C ASN A 35 5.01 11.81 9.42
N LEU A 36 4.91 10.48 9.60
CA LEU A 36 3.74 9.68 9.26
C LEU A 36 2.94 9.25 10.50
N GLY A 37 1.64 9.02 10.30
CA GLY A 37 0.79 8.44 11.32
C GLY A 37 0.95 6.92 11.38
N GLU A 38 1.21 6.39 12.57
CA GLU A 38 1.44 4.96 12.80
C GLU A 38 0.31 4.05 12.25
N THR A 39 -0.94 4.46 12.44
CA THR A 39 -2.11 3.72 11.93
C THR A 39 -2.11 3.62 10.40
N ALA A 40 -1.62 4.64 9.70
CA ALA A 40 -1.53 4.63 8.24
C ALA A 40 -0.46 3.64 7.77
N VAL A 41 0.74 3.72 8.37
CA VAL A 41 1.86 2.83 8.04
C VAL A 41 1.49 1.37 8.30
N ARG A 42 0.89 1.06 9.45
CA ARG A 42 0.40 -0.30 9.76
C ARG A 42 -0.62 -0.81 8.75
N ARG A 43 -1.49 0.06 8.23
CA ARG A 43 -2.45 -0.30 7.19
C ARG A 43 -1.76 -0.61 5.85
N TRP A 44 -0.76 0.18 5.45
CA TRP A 44 -0.01 -0.06 4.22
C TRP A 44 0.78 -1.35 4.30
N ILE A 45 1.41 -1.64 5.45
CA ILE A 45 2.12 -2.91 5.69
C ILE A 45 1.16 -4.10 5.53
N ARG A 46 -0.01 -4.07 6.20
CA ARG A 46 -1.01 -5.15 6.06
C ARG A 46 -1.46 -5.35 4.62
N GLN A 47 -1.61 -4.25 3.87
CA GLN A 47 -1.98 -4.33 2.46
C GLN A 47 -0.86 -4.98 1.64
N TYR A 48 0.38 -4.55 1.81
CA TYR A 48 1.53 -5.14 1.13
C TYR A 48 1.68 -6.63 1.45
N ASP A 49 1.57 -7.02 2.73
CA ASP A 49 1.64 -8.43 3.13
C ASP A 49 0.55 -9.28 2.45
N ALA A 50 -0.68 -8.75 2.35
CA ALA A 50 -1.76 -9.43 1.64
C ALA A 50 -1.47 -9.57 0.14
N GLU A 51 -0.94 -8.52 -0.49
CA GLU A 51 -0.55 -8.54 -1.90
C GLU A 51 0.59 -9.53 -2.19
N GLN A 52 1.58 -9.65 -1.28
CA GLN A 52 2.63 -10.67 -1.36
C GLN A 52 2.09 -12.11 -1.28
N LEU A 53 0.94 -12.30 -0.63
CA LEU A 53 0.21 -13.57 -0.59
C LEU A 53 -0.73 -13.76 -1.79
N GLY A 54 -0.69 -12.88 -2.78
CA GLY A 54 -1.57 -12.92 -3.96
C GLY A 54 -3.00 -12.48 -3.68
N GLN A 55 -3.30 -11.93 -2.50
CA GLN A 55 -4.64 -11.49 -2.13
C GLN A 55 -4.90 -10.06 -2.60
N ALA A 56 -6.15 -9.78 -2.98
CA ALA A 56 -6.59 -8.43 -3.29
C ALA A 56 -6.61 -7.57 -2.01
N GLY A 57 -5.79 -6.51 -1.99
CA GLY A 57 -5.77 -5.53 -0.90
C GLY A 57 -7.07 -4.73 -0.78
N ILE A 58 -7.28 -4.06 0.37
CA ILE A 58 -8.48 -3.25 0.65
C ILE A 58 -8.52 -1.95 -0.20
N GLY A 59 -7.38 -1.53 -0.76
CA GLY A 59 -7.22 -0.26 -1.47
C GLY A 59 -6.65 -0.42 -2.88
N ASN A 60 -6.13 0.69 -3.43
CA ASN A 60 -5.35 0.62 -4.66
C ASN A 60 -4.11 -0.23 -4.45
N PRO A 61 -3.82 -1.21 -5.33
CA PRO A 61 -2.69 -2.08 -5.13
C PRO A 61 -1.36 -1.32 -5.10
N LEU A 62 -0.49 -1.68 -4.15
CA LEU A 62 0.83 -1.08 -3.98
C LEU A 62 1.86 -1.71 -4.92
N THR A 63 1.73 -3.00 -5.17
CA THR A 63 2.64 -3.78 -6.01
C THR A 63 2.23 -3.74 -7.48
N ALA A 64 3.21 -3.66 -8.37
CA ALA A 64 2.96 -3.63 -9.82
C ALA A 64 2.21 -4.87 -10.32
N GLU A 65 2.49 -6.04 -9.73
CA GLU A 65 1.79 -7.28 -10.02
C GLU A 65 0.29 -7.17 -9.71
N GLN A 66 -0.07 -6.72 -8.51
CA GLN A 66 -1.49 -6.58 -8.15
C GLN A 66 -2.17 -5.43 -8.89
N GLN A 67 -1.44 -4.38 -9.26
CA GLN A 67 -1.95 -3.35 -10.17
C GLN A 67 -2.31 -3.96 -11.52
N ARG A 68 -1.46 -4.84 -12.06
CA ARG A 68 -1.69 -5.53 -13.33
C ARG A 68 -2.87 -6.51 -13.23
N ILE A 69 -2.96 -7.29 -12.16
CA ILE A 69 -4.09 -8.20 -11.91
C ILE A 69 -5.40 -7.41 -11.92
N ARG A 70 -5.45 -6.30 -11.18
CA ARG A 70 -6.66 -5.46 -11.11
C ARG A 70 -7.03 -4.84 -12.46
N GLN A 71 -6.04 -4.46 -13.28
CA GLN A 71 -6.30 -3.97 -14.64
C GLN A 71 -6.90 -5.08 -15.50
N LEU A 72 -6.28 -6.27 -15.50
CA LEU A 72 -6.73 -7.42 -16.29
C LEU A 72 -8.12 -7.90 -15.85
N GLU A 73 -8.45 -7.85 -14.57
CA GLU A 73 -9.79 -8.15 -14.07
C GLU A 73 -10.84 -7.16 -14.59
N GLN A 74 -10.50 -5.88 -14.73
CA GLN A 74 -11.39 -4.88 -15.31
C GLN A 74 -11.60 -5.09 -16.80
N GLU A 75 -10.51 -5.32 -17.55
CA GLU A 75 -10.57 -5.64 -18.98
C GLU A 75 -11.42 -6.90 -19.23
N ASN A 76 -11.21 -7.96 -18.46
CA ASN A 76 -12.00 -9.19 -18.55
C ASN A 76 -13.49 -8.96 -18.27
N ARG A 77 -13.84 -8.11 -17.30
CA ARG A 77 -15.25 -7.78 -17.04
C ARG A 77 -15.89 -7.08 -18.22
N GLN A 78 -15.16 -6.15 -18.85
CA GLN A 78 -15.64 -5.44 -20.03
C GLN A 78 -15.82 -6.38 -21.23
N LEU A 79 -14.88 -7.30 -21.46
CA LEU A 79 -14.94 -8.26 -22.57
C LEU A 79 -16.01 -9.35 -22.41
N LYS A 80 -16.39 -9.66 -21.17
CA LYS A 80 -17.47 -10.62 -20.86
C LYS A 80 -18.87 -9.99 -20.88
N THR A 81 -18.96 -8.69 -21.18
CA THR A 81 -20.23 -7.97 -21.35
C THR A 81 -20.60 -7.97 -22.83
#